data_AF-A0A7X9J555-F1
#
_entry.id   AF-A0A7X9J555-F1
#
_cell.length_a   1.000
_cell.length_b   1.000
_cell.length_c   1.000
_cell.angle_alpha   90.00
_cell.angle_beta   90.00
_cell.angle_gamma   90.00
#
_symmetry.space_group_name_H-M   'P 1'
#
loop_
_entity.id
_entity.type
_entity.pdbx_description
1 polymer ?
#
loop_
_entity_poly.entity_id
_entity_poly.type
_entity_poly.pdbx_seq_one_letter_code
_entity_poly.pdbx_strand_id
1 'polypeptide(L)'
;MTDTEITEPKPIEKAQISLWPTYHMPLFIIGLIVTLIAFVVFVQRVQHVLELFTVGIFLSIAINPLVCWLEKRGISRAISVFGLLLLIIAALTVAAWLIVPRLVNEGTQFVGDAPKYLTDLSRQIESLETRFPTLKHNNVVERLQEQAQTSISGLWGTLTTVFTASITAVMESVLVLLMIVFILLDPKGVIGGFRGLLPDAWQSEGERIT
;
A
#
# COMPACT_ATOMS: atom_id res chain seq x y z
N MET A 1 -74.55 3.35 55.57
CA MET A 1 -73.86 4.65 55.59
C MET A 1 -72.40 4.42 55.93
N THR A 2 -71.59 4.10 54.92
CA THR A 2 -70.16 4.48 54.85
C THR A 2 -69.68 4.10 53.46
N ASP A 3 -69.22 5.12 52.76
CA ASP A 3 -68.97 5.16 51.32
C ASP A 3 -67.90 4.16 50.88
N THR A 4 -68.20 3.43 49.81
CA THR A 4 -67.19 2.74 48.99
C THR A 4 -66.51 3.82 48.16
N GLU A 5 -65.51 4.45 48.78
CA GLU A 5 -64.64 5.44 48.19
C GLU A 5 -64.00 4.85 46.93
N ILE A 6 -64.50 5.29 45.77
CA ILE A 6 -63.98 4.99 44.45
C ILE A 6 -62.57 5.57 44.44
N THR A 7 -61.57 4.70 44.62
CA THR A 7 -60.17 5.05 44.50
C THR A 7 -59.92 5.49 43.06
N GLU A 8 -59.85 6.80 42.85
CA GLU A 8 -59.44 7.43 41.61
C GLU A 8 -58.19 6.74 41.05
N PRO A 9 -58.17 6.36 39.76
CA PRO A 9 -56.95 5.83 39.17
C PRO A 9 -55.90 6.93 39.19
N LYS A 10 -54.89 6.72 40.03
CA LYS A 10 -53.69 7.57 40.18
C LYS A 10 -53.20 7.94 38.77
N PRO A 11 -53.10 9.24 38.42
CA PRO A 11 -52.66 9.63 37.09
C PRO A 11 -51.29 9.00 36.89
N ILE A 12 -51.18 8.15 35.87
CA ILE A 12 -49.94 7.52 35.47
C ILE A 12 -49.04 8.70 35.07
N GLU A 13 -48.23 9.14 36.02
CA GLU A 13 -47.14 10.09 35.85
C GLU A 13 -46.42 9.59 34.62
N LYS A 14 -46.68 10.28 33.51
CA LYS A 14 -46.24 9.88 32.18
C LYS A 14 -44.80 9.58 32.36
N ALA A 15 -44.50 8.27 32.30
CA ALA A 15 -43.17 7.76 32.50
C ALA A 15 -42.29 8.74 31.76
N GLN A 16 -41.45 9.38 32.56
CA GLN A 16 -40.33 10.19 32.17
C GLN A 16 -39.43 9.24 31.37
N ILE A 17 -39.93 8.84 30.19
CA ILE A 17 -39.27 8.06 29.18
C ILE A 17 -38.23 9.04 28.74
N SER A 18 -37.08 8.92 29.39
CA SER A 18 -35.87 9.59 29.05
C SER A 18 -35.68 9.36 27.55
N LEU A 19 -36.07 10.34 26.74
CA LEU A 19 -35.68 10.45 25.33
C LEU A 19 -34.19 10.80 25.21
N TRP A 20 -33.40 10.41 26.21
CA TRP A 20 -31.98 10.69 26.37
C TRP A 20 -31.14 9.41 26.51
N PRO A 21 -31.21 8.43 25.58
CA PRO A 21 -30.12 7.48 25.43
C PRO A 21 -29.57 7.39 23.98
N THR A 22 -29.99 8.26 23.06
CA THR A 22 -29.76 8.03 21.62
C THR A 22 -28.64 8.87 20.99
N TYR A 23 -28.12 9.91 21.67
CA TYR A 23 -27.10 10.79 21.08
C TYR A 23 -25.64 10.38 21.35
N HIS A 24 -25.35 9.53 22.34
CA HIS A 24 -23.97 9.10 22.67
C HIS A 24 -23.54 7.83 21.91
N MET A 25 -24.52 7.03 21.47
CA MET A 25 -24.29 5.80 20.71
C MET A 25 -23.48 6.02 19.42
N PRO A 26 -23.76 7.03 18.57
CA PRO A 26 -22.97 7.20 17.34
C PRO A 26 -21.52 7.59 17.62
N LEU A 27 -21.24 8.38 18.66
CA LEU A 27 -19.87 8.77 19.03
C LEU A 27 -19.04 7.58 19.52
N PHE A 28 -19.64 6.69 20.31
CA PHE A 28 -18.97 5.46 20.75
C PHE A 28 -18.69 4.51 19.59
N ILE A 29 -19.65 4.35 18.67
CA ILE A 29 -19.48 3.52 17.47
C ILE A 29 -18.38 4.08 16.56
N ILE A 30 -18.33 5.40 16.35
CA ILE A 30 -17.27 6.05 15.57
C ILE A 30 -15.90 5.84 16.24
N GLY A 31 -15.81 6.01 17.56
CA GLY A 31 -14.56 5.76 18.30
C GLY A 31 -14.08 4.31 18.19
N LEU A 32 -15.01 3.35 18.26
CA LEU A 32 -14.72 1.93 18.06
C LEU A 32 -14.21 1.66 16.64
N ILE A 33 -14.86 2.21 15.62
CA ILE A 33 -14.47 2.05 14.21
C ILE A 33 -13.08 2.65 13.96
N VAL A 34 -12.82 3.86 14.47
CA VAL A 34 -11.50 4.51 14.33
C VAL A 34 -10.41 3.68 15.01
N THR A 35 -10.67 3.17 16.21
CA THR A 35 -9.73 2.30 16.94
C THR A 35 -9.47 1.00 16.19
N LEU A 36 -10.52 0.38 15.63
CA LEU A 36 -10.40 -0.83 14.83
C LEU A 36 -9.57 -0.59 13.56
N ILE A 37 -9.84 0.50 12.84
CA ILE A 37 -9.07 0.87 11.65
C ILE A 37 -7.61 1.12 12.02
N ALA A 38 -7.35 1.88 13.09
CA ALA A 38 -6.00 2.14 13.57
C ALA A 38 -5.26 0.85 13.95
N PHE A 39 -5.94 -0.09 14.60
CA PHE A 39 -5.39 -1.39 14.94
C PHE A 39 -5.05 -2.22 13.70
N VAL A 40 -5.95 -2.28 12.70
CA VAL A 40 -5.69 -2.98 11.44
C VAL A 40 -4.50 -2.37 10.70
N VAL A 41 -4.44 -1.03 10.60
CA VAL A 41 -3.30 -0.33 9.99
C VAL A 41 -2.01 -0.62 10.75
N PHE A 42 -2.04 -0.59 12.08
CA PHE A 42 -0.88 -0.91 12.91
C PHE A 42 -0.36 -2.33 12.64
N VAL A 43 -1.25 -3.33 12.63
CA VAL A 43 -0.91 -4.73 12.33
C VAL A 43 -0.32 -4.85 10.93
N GLN A 44 -0.92 -4.20 9.92
CA GLN A 44 -0.39 -4.21 8.54
C GLN A 44 1.01 -3.59 8.45
N ARG A 45 1.27 -2.49 9.17
CA ARG A 45 2.60 -1.85 9.18
C ARG A 45 3.64 -2.74 9.85
N VAL A 46 3.30 -3.36 10.98
CA VAL A 46 4.20 -4.31 11.67
C VAL A 46 4.47 -5.53 10.81
N GLN A 47 3.44 -6.10 10.16
CA GLN A 47 3.58 -7.21 9.24
C GLN A 47 4.53 -6.87 8.08
N HIS A 48 4.37 -5.70 7.46
CA HIS A 48 5.23 -5.29 6.36
C HIS A 48 6.71 -5.15 6.79
N VAL A 49 6.97 -4.63 7.98
CA VAL A 49 8.34 -4.57 8.54
C VAL A 49 8.89 -5.98 8.82
N LEU A 50 8.07 -6.89 9.34
CA LEU A 50 8.43 -8.29 9.58
C LEU A 50 8.75 -9.03 8.27
N GLU A 51 7.99 -8.77 7.20
CA GLU A 51 8.24 -9.27 5.85
C GLU A 51 9.60 -8.78 5.34
N LEU A 52 9.88 -7.47 5.44
CA LEU A 52 11.17 -6.89 5.07
C LEU A 52 12.32 -7.48 5.91
N PHE A 53 12.11 -7.72 7.20
CA PHE A 53 13.09 -8.37 8.06
C PHE A 53 13.39 -9.79 7.60
N THR A 54 12.34 -10.55 7.27
CA THR A 54 12.46 -11.94 6.80
C THR A 54 13.20 -12.00 5.47
N VAL A 55 12.82 -11.14 4.51
CA VAL A 55 13.51 -10.98 3.24
C VAL A 55 14.97 -10.57 3.47
N GLY A 56 15.25 -9.62 4.36
CA GLY A 56 16.60 -9.18 4.69
C GLY A 56 17.47 -10.30 5.27
N ILE A 57 16.91 -11.16 6.13
CA ILE A 57 17.63 -12.33 6.69
C ILE A 57 17.92 -13.36 5.59
N PHE A 58 16.91 -13.72 4.80
CA PHE A 58 17.09 -14.66 3.67
C PHE A 58 18.11 -14.15 2.67
N LEU A 59 17.99 -12.88 2.30
CA LEU A 59 18.88 -12.24 1.34
C LEU A 59 20.29 -12.10 1.92
N SER A 60 20.45 -11.81 3.21
CA SER A 60 21.75 -11.80 3.89
C SER A 60 22.46 -13.15 3.76
N ILE A 61 21.75 -14.26 3.97
CA ILE A 61 22.32 -15.62 3.79
C ILE A 61 22.73 -15.85 2.33
N ALA A 62 21.90 -15.44 1.37
CA ALA A 62 22.19 -15.58 -0.06
C ALA A 62 23.36 -14.69 -0.53
N ILE A 63 23.47 -13.49 0.04
CA ILE A 63 24.49 -12.49 -0.28
C ILE A 63 25.82 -12.78 0.44
N ASN A 64 25.80 -13.43 1.60
CA ASN A 64 27.00 -13.76 2.38
C ASN A 64 28.13 -14.39 1.53
N PRO A 65 27.91 -15.38 0.65
CA PRO A 65 28.99 -15.89 -0.21
C PRO A 65 29.53 -14.86 -1.20
N LEU A 66 28.67 -13.97 -1.74
CA LEU A 66 29.08 -12.86 -2.59
C LEU A 66 29.95 -11.87 -1.81
N VAL A 67 29.52 -11.47 -0.61
CA VAL A 67 30.27 -10.56 0.26
C VAL A 67 31.59 -11.16 0.69
N CYS A 68 31.62 -12.43 1.09
CA CYS A 68 32.86 -13.13 1.43
C CYS A 68 33.81 -13.23 0.22
N TRP A 69 33.31 -13.34 -1.00
CA TRP A 69 34.15 -13.31 -2.20
C TRP A 69 34.77 -11.94 -2.44
N LEU A 70 34.02 -10.85 -2.20
CA LEU A 70 34.55 -9.49 -2.24
C LEU A 70 35.54 -9.22 -1.10
N GLU A 71 35.27 -9.71 0.12
CA GLU A 71 36.19 -9.60 1.25
C GLU A 71 37.51 -10.33 0.99
N LYS A 72 37.48 -11.50 0.33
CA LYS A 72 38.69 -12.21 -0.10
C LYS A 72 39.54 -11.41 -1.09
N ARG A 73 38.97 -10.41 -1.77
CA ARG A 73 39.70 -9.44 -2.61
C ARG A 73 40.26 -8.24 -1.83
N GLY A 74 40.16 -8.23 -0.50
CA GLY A 74 40.67 -7.18 0.37
C GLY A 74 39.72 -5.99 0.55
N ILE A 75 38.45 -6.11 0.10
CA ILE A 75 37.44 -5.06 0.25
C ILE A 75 36.80 -5.19 1.63
N SER A 76 36.67 -4.07 2.37
CA SER A 76 36.00 -4.11 3.67
C SER A 76 34.53 -4.49 3.53
N ARG A 77 33.99 -5.22 4.52
CA ARG A 77 32.59 -5.68 4.55
C ARG A 77 31.59 -4.59 4.20
N ALA A 78 31.79 -3.39 4.73
CA ALA A 78 30.94 -2.22 4.47
C ALA A 78 30.92 -1.82 2.99
N ILE A 79 32.08 -1.81 2.32
CA ILE A 79 32.18 -1.46 0.90
C ILE A 79 31.56 -2.53 0.02
N SER A 80 31.73 -3.82 0.37
CA SER A 80 31.11 -4.94 -0.35
C SER A 80 29.59 -4.85 -0.34
N VAL A 81 29.00 -4.52 0.82
CA VAL A 81 27.56 -4.32 0.99
C VAL A 81 27.08 -3.08 0.24
N PHE A 82 27.81 -1.97 0.32
CA PHE A 82 27.46 -0.74 -0.39
C PHE A 82 27.53 -0.89 -1.92
N GLY A 83 28.53 -1.62 -2.43
CA GLY A 83 28.65 -1.93 -3.85
C GLY A 83 27.49 -2.79 -4.35
N LEU A 84 27.02 -3.73 -3.54
CA LEU A 84 25.86 -4.55 -3.88
C LEU A 84 24.55 -3.75 -3.87
N LEU A 85 24.38 -2.82 -2.93
CA LEU A 85 23.26 -1.86 -2.96
C LEU A 85 23.25 -1.09 -4.29
N LEU A 86 24.38 -0.49 -4.65
CA LEU A 86 24.49 0.28 -5.89
C LEU A 86 24.18 -0.59 -7.12
N LEU A 87 24.61 -1.85 -7.13
CA LEU A 87 24.30 -2.79 -8.20
C LEU A 87 22.78 -3.04 -8.33
N ILE A 88 22.10 -3.28 -7.21
CA ILE A 88 20.66 -3.55 -7.21
C ILE A 88 19.88 -2.30 -7.63
N ILE A 89 20.21 -1.13 -7.07
CA ILE A 89 19.58 0.14 -7.46
C ILE A 89 19.82 0.42 -8.94
N ALA A 90 21.04 0.21 -9.44
CA ALA A 90 21.34 0.38 -10.85
C ALA A 90 20.53 -0.59 -11.73
N ALA A 91 20.43 -1.87 -11.34
CA ALA A 91 19.64 -2.87 -12.06
C ALA A 91 18.16 -2.50 -12.12
N LEU A 92 17.57 -2.08 -11.00
CA LEU A 92 16.17 -1.61 -10.94
C LEU A 92 15.95 -0.36 -11.79
N THR A 93 16.87 0.60 -11.71
CA THR A 93 16.81 1.86 -12.49
C THR A 93 16.87 1.57 -13.97
N VAL A 94 17.78 0.69 -14.40
CA VAL A 94 17.92 0.27 -15.80
C VAL A 94 16.66 -0.47 -16.26
N ALA A 95 16.13 -1.39 -15.45
CA ALA A 95 14.90 -2.10 -15.77
C ALA A 95 13.71 -1.14 -15.94
N ALA A 96 13.52 -0.20 -15.00
CA ALA A 96 12.50 0.84 -15.11
C ALA A 96 12.70 1.70 -16.37
N TRP A 97 13.93 2.11 -16.65
CA TRP A 97 14.27 2.90 -17.82
C TRP A 97 14.05 2.17 -19.15
N LEU A 98 14.13 0.84 -19.19
CA LEU A 98 13.81 0.04 -20.37
C LEU A 98 12.29 -0.18 -20.54
N ILE A 99 11.60 -0.45 -19.43
CA ILE A 99 10.18 -0.84 -19.44
C ILE A 99 9.26 0.38 -19.62
N VAL A 100 9.52 1.46 -18.88
CA VAL A 100 8.68 2.67 -18.88
C VAL A 100 8.50 3.27 -20.27
N PRO A 101 9.55 3.64 -21.03
CA PRO A 101 9.36 4.31 -22.32
C PRO A 101 8.67 3.40 -23.33
N ARG A 102 8.86 2.09 -23.25
CA ARG A 102 8.18 1.14 -24.13
C ARG A 102 6.67 1.12 -23.87
N LEU A 103 6.26 1.04 -22.60
CA LEU A 103 4.85 1.13 -22.20
C LEU A 103 4.23 2.49 -22.58
N VAL A 104 4.98 3.58 -22.41
CA VAL A 104 4.51 4.92 -22.78
C VAL A 104 4.35 5.06 -24.27
N ASN A 105 5.35 4.67 -25.07
CA ASN A 105 5.30 4.82 -26.51
C ASN A 105 4.18 3.96 -27.11
N GLU A 106 4.03 2.72 -26.65
CA GLU A 106 2.94 1.84 -27.08
C GLU A 106 1.56 2.41 -26.68
N GLY A 107 1.43 2.91 -25.45
CA GLY A 107 0.19 3.53 -24.99
C GLY A 107 -0.15 4.84 -25.68
N THR A 108 0.82 5.74 -25.83
CA THR A 108 0.63 7.08 -26.44
C THR A 108 0.35 7.00 -27.93
N GLN A 109 0.90 6.02 -28.65
CA GLN A 109 0.52 5.76 -30.05
C GLN A 109 -0.93 5.27 -30.15
N PHE A 110 -1.33 4.30 -29.32
CA PHE A 110 -2.70 3.80 -29.30
C PHE A 110 -3.72 4.91 -28.96
N VAL A 111 -3.42 5.72 -27.96
CA VAL A 111 -4.29 6.82 -27.52
C VAL A 111 -4.24 8.03 -28.46
N GLY A 112 -3.10 8.29 -29.10
CA GLY A 112 -2.94 9.35 -30.09
C GLY A 112 -3.65 9.06 -31.41
N ASP A 113 -3.69 7.79 -31.84
CA ASP A 113 -4.38 7.39 -33.06
C ASP A 113 -5.88 7.10 -32.85
N ALA A 114 -6.30 6.78 -31.62
CA ALA A 114 -7.71 6.60 -31.25
C ALA A 114 -8.65 7.73 -31.75
N PRO A 115 -8.40 9.04 -31.50
CA PRO A 115 -9.27 10.11 -31.98
C PRO A 115 -9.32 10.20 -33.51
N LYS A 116 -8.26 9.80 -34.22
CA LYS A 116 -8.22 9.80 -35.69
C LYS A 116 -9.15 8.74 -36.26
N TYR A 117 -9.10 7.51 -35.74
CA TYR A 117 -10.04 6.45 -36.12
C TYR A 117 -11.48 6.83 -35.79
N LEU A 118 -11.70 7.49 -34.67
CA LEU A 118 -13.01 7.97 -34.26
C LEU A 118 -13.53 9.11 -35.14
N THR A 119 -12.66 10.01 -35.60
CA THR A 119 -13.01 11.09 -36.53
C THR A 119 -13.35 10.56 -37.92
N ASP A 120 -12.62 9.56 -38.41
CA ASP A 120 -12.91 8.91 -39.69
C ASP A 120 -14.23 8.13 -39.64
N LEU A 121 -14.55 7.51 -38.50
CA LEU A 121 -15.83 6.86 -38.27
C LEU A 121 -16.96 7.89 -38.17
N SER A 122 -16.74 9.01 -37.46
CA SER A 122 -17.69 10.12 -37.37
C SER A 122 -18.02 10.69 -38.74
N ARG A 123 -17.02 10.90 -39.61
CA ARG A 123 -17.23 11.40 -40.99
C ARG A 123 -18.00 10.40 -41.86
N GLN A 124 -17.73 9.11 -41.71
CA GLN A 124 -18.51 8.08 -42.40
C GLN A 124 -19.95 8.07 -41.89
N ILE A 125 -20.16 8.15 -40.58
CA ILE A 125 -21.50 8.20 -39.97
C ILE A 125 -22.26 9.47 -40.42
N GLU A 126 -21.63 10.64 -40.44
CA GLU A 126 -22.23 11.91 -40.90
C GLU A 126 -22.65 11.85 -42.39
N SER A 127 -21.89 11.14 -43.22
CA SER A 127 -22.24 10.87 -44.63
C SER A 127 -23.42 9.88 -44.79
N LEU A 128 -23.64 9.00 -43.80
CA LEU A 128 -24.81 8.13 -43.73
C LEU A 128 -26.03 8.87 -43.14
N GLU A 129 -25.81 9.79 -42.20
CA GLU A 129 -26.83 10.55 -41.49
C GLU A 129 -27.51 11.58 -42.42
N THR A 130 -26.77 12.13 -43.39
CA THR A 130 -27.32 12.93 -44.50
C THR A 130 -28.27 12.14 -45.39
N ARG A 131 -28.16 10.80 -45.43
CA ARG A 131 -29.11 9.91 -46.13
C ARG A 131 -30.27 9.44 -45.23
N PHE A 132 -30.12 9.47 -43.91
CA PHE A 132 -31.12 9.01 -42.94
C PHE A 132 -31.21 9.97 -41.73
N PRO A 133 -32.04 11.03 -41.79
CA PRO A 133 -32.10 12.10 -40.78
C PRO A 133 -32.70 11.68 -39.42
N THR A 134 -33.17 10.43 -39.28
CA THR A 134 -33.74 9.88 -38.03
C THR A 134 -32.68 9.42 -37.03
N LEU A 135 -31.39 9.40 -37.41
CA LEU A 135 -30.31 8.83 -36.59
C LEU A 135 -29.48 9.86 -35.81
N LYS A 136 -29.96 11.10 -35.69
CA LYS A 136 -29.29 12.23 -35.01
C LYS A 136 -28.84 11.87 -33.59
N HIS A 137 -27.61 11.35 -33.44
CA HIS A 137 -27.08 10.87 -32.17
C HIS A 137 -26.12 11.90 -31.57
N ASN A 138 -26.69 12.85 -30.83
CA ASN A 138 -26.02 14.09 -30.41
C ASN A 138 -24.86 13.95 -29.40
N ASN A 139 -24.51 12.77 -28.90
CA ASN A 139 -23.53 12.64 -27.80
C ASN A 139 -22.35 11.72 -28.13
N VAL A 140 -22.23 11.27 -29.38
CA VAL A 140 -21.13 10.36 -29.76
C VAL A 140 -19.80 11.09 -29.67
N VAL A 141 -19.69 12.29 -30.23
CA VAL A 141 -18.45 13.08 -30.21
C VAL A 141 -18.02 13.42 -28.76
N GLU A 142 -18.96 13.82 -27.91
CA GLU A 142 -18.68 14.17 -26.52
C GLU A 142 -18.20 12.96 -25.69
N ARG A 143 -18.87 11.81 -25.84
CA ARG A 143 -18.44 10.55 -25.19
C ARG A 143 -17.08 10.06 -25.68
N LEU A 144 -16.78 10.28 -26.95
CA LEU A 144 -15.49 9.91 -27.53
C LEU A 144 -14.36 10.82 -27.05
N GLN A 145 -14.65 12.10 -26.86
CA GLN A 145 -13.71 13.05 -26.25
C GLN A 145 -13.43 12.70 -24.78
N GLU A 146 -14.47 12.37 -24.00
CA GLU A 146 -14.31 11.89 -22.61
C GLU A 146 -13.50 10.59 -22.55
N GLN A 147 -13.75 9.64 -23.46
CA GLN A 147 -13.06 8.35 -23.47
C GLN A 147 -11.60 8.47 -23.90
N ALA A 148 -11.30 9.36 -24.85
CA ALA A 148 -9.92 9.70 -25.21
C ALA A 148 -9.19 10.34 -24.02
N GLN A 149 -9.82 11.31 -23.34
CA GLN A 149 -9.24 11.96 -22.16
C GLN A 149 -9.02 10.98 -20.99
N THR A 150 -9.93 10.03 -20.80
CA THR A 150 -9.81 8.97 -19.78
C THR A 150 -8.68 7.99 -20.09
N SER A 151 -8.44 7.72 -21.36
CA SER A 151 -7.35 6.83 -21.79
C SER A 151 -5.98 7.53 -21.64
N ILE A 152 -5.89 8.82 -21.96
CA ILE A 152 -4.71 9.66 -21.70
C ILE A 152 -4.42 9.71 -20.19
N SER A 153 -5.43 9.99 -19.36
CA SER A 153 -5.25 10.05 -17.91
C SER A 153 -4.89 8.69 -17.31
N GLY A 154 -5.41 7.59 -17.88
CA GLY A 154 -5.02 6.22 -17.52
C GLY A 154 -3.53 5.96 -17.74
N LEU A 155 -2.97 6.37 -18.89
CA LEU A 155 -1.53 6.26 -19.17
C LEU A 155 -0.69 7.07 -18.18
N TRP A 156 -1.12 8.29 -17.85
CA TRP A 156 -0.48 9.10 -16.81
C TRP A 156 -0.55 8.44 -15.43
N GLY A 157 -1.67 7.79 -15.11
CA GLY A 157 -1.83 6.99 -13.89
C GLY A 157 -0.87 5.80 -13.85
N THR A 158 -0.73 5.06 -14.94
CA THR A 158 0.24 3.95 -15.03
C THR A 158 1.68 4.46 -14.89
N LEU A 159 2.03 5.56 -15.56
CA LEU A 159 3.35 6.16 -15.47
C LEU A 159 3.73 6.58 -14.06
N THR A 160 2.83 7.30 -13.39
CA THR A 160 3.05 7.77 -12.02
C THR A 160 3.11 6.59 -11.04
N THR A 161 2.32 5.54 -11.27
CA THR A 161 2.38 4.30 -10.47
C THR A 161 3.72 3.60 -10.63
N VAL A 162 4.22 3.38 -11.85
CA VAL A 162 5.51 2.73 -12.09
C VAL A 162 6.66 3.58 -11.56
N PHE A 163 6.61 4.89 -11.73
CA PHE A 163 7.60 5.82 -11.18
C PHE A 163 7.63 5.76 -9.65
N THR A 164 6.47 5.84 -9.01
CA THR A 164 6.37 5.75 -7.54
C THR A 164 6.82 4.39 -7.04
N ALA A 165 6.43 3.30 -7.70
CA ALA A 165 6.86 1.95 -7.36
C ALA A 165 8.39 1.78 -7.48
N SER A 166 9.02 2.40 -8.48
CA SER A 166 10.47 2.38 -8.64
C SER A 166 11.18 3.10 -7.50
N ILE A 167 10.69 4.29 -7.11
CA ILE A 167 11.22 5.04 -5.96
C ILE A 167 11.03 4.24 -4.67
N THR A 168 9.84 3.68 -4.46
CA THR A 168 9.55 2.84 -3.29
C THR A 168 10.48 1.64 -3.22
N ALA A 169 10.68 0.92 -4.32
CA ALA A 169 11.58 -0.22 -4.39
C ALA A 169 13.03 0.16 -4.05
N VAL A 170 13.50 1.31 -4.54
CA VAL A 170 14.83 1.85 -4.19
C VAL A 170 14.89 2.16 -2.69
N MET A 171 13.91 2.86 -2.13
CA MET A 171 13.87 3.20 -0.71
C MET A 171 13.80 1.96 0.20
N GLU A 172 12.99 0.96 -0.16
CA GLU A 172 12.90 -0.32 0.53
C GLU A 172 14.24 -1.08 0.48
N SER A 173 14.90 -1.09 -0.69
CA SER A 173 16.22 -1.72 -0.82
C SER A 173 17.27 -1.06 0.09
N VAL A 174 17.23 0.28 0.21
CA VAL A 174 18.11 1.04 1.11
C VAL A 174 17.80 0.70 2.58
N LEU A 175 16.53 0.59 2.94
CA LEU A 175 16.12 0.22 4.31
C LEU A 175 16.59 -1.19 4.67
N VAL A 176 16.37 -2.17 3.79
CA VAL A 176 16.85 -3.56 3.98
C VAL A 176 18.37 -3.57 4.10
N LEU A 177 19.09 -2.80 3.29
CA LEU A 177 20.54 -2.71 3.39
C LEU A 177 20.98 -2.11 4.74
N LEU A 178 20.34 -1.03 5.17
CA LEU A 178 20.63 -0.41 6.47
C LEU A 178 20.39 -1.41 7.59
N MET A 179 19.35 -2.24 7.49
CA MET A 179 19.08 -3.35 8.41
C MET A 179 20.22 -4.36 8.43
N ILE A 180 20.69 -4.79 7.26
CA ILE A 180 21.82 -5.73 7.12
C ILE A 180 23.06 -5.11 7.76
N VAL A 181 23.38 -3.85 7.46
CA VAL A 181 24.52 -3.14 8.06
C VAL A 181 24.38 -3.09 9.57
N PHE A 182 23.20 -2.74 10.10
CA PHE A 182 22.96 -2.69 11.54
C PHE A 182 23.19 -4.05 12.20
N ILE A 183 22.62 -5.13 11.64
CA ILE A 183 22.79 -6.50 12.14
C ILE A 183 24.26 -6.95 12.03
N LEU A 184 24.96 -6.55 10.96
CA LEU A 184 26.36 -6.92 10.72
C LEU A 184 27.36 -6.16 11.56
N LEU A 185 27.09 -4.89 11.84
CA LEU A 185 27.98 -3.99 12.58
C LEU A 185 27.81 -4.20 14.10
N ASP A 186 26.61 -4.58 14.56
CA ASP A 186 26.36 -4.94 15.95
C ASP A 186 25.54 -6.24 16.12
N PRO A 187 26.15 -7.41 15.85
CA PRO A 187 25.50 -8.70 16.04
C PRO A 187 25.16 -8.99 17.51
N LYS A 188 25.78 -8.28 18.47
CA LYS A 188 25.56 -8.49 19.90
C LYS A 188 24.36 -7.69 20.42
N GLY A 189 24.10 -6.50 19.89
CA GLY A 189 22.92 -5.70 20.24
C GLY A 189 21.58 -6.34 19.87
N VAL A 190 21.49 -6.97 18.68
CA VAL A 190 20.27 -7.66 18.23
C VAL A 190 19.96 -8.89 19.10
N ILE A 191 20.98 -9.68 19.44
CA ILE A 191 20.85 -10.86 20.31
C ILE A 191 20.65 -10.44 21.78
N GLY A 192 21.21 -9.30 22.19
CA GLY A 192 21.04 -8.71 23.52
C GLY A 192 19.60 -8.25 23.80
N GLY A 193 18.95 -7.61 22.83
CA GLY A 193 17.53 -7.24 22.93
C GLY A 193 16.60 -8.45 23.02
N PHE A 194 16.89 -9.51 22.26
CA PHE A 194 16.13 -10.77 22.33
C PHE A 194 16.33 -11.50 23.66
N ARG A 195 17.52 -11.41 24.27
CA ARG A 195 17.79 -11.94 25.62
C ARG A 195 17.01 -11.22 26.72
N GLY A 196 16.72 -9.92 26.57
CA GLY A 196 15.92 -9.16 27.55
C GLY A 196 14.43 -9.52 27.57
N LEU A 197 13.93 -10.21 26.54
CA LEU A 197 12.54 -10.69 26.45
C LEU A 197 12.36 -12.12 26.97
N LEU A 198 13.46 -12.83 27.24
CA LEU A 198 13.45 -14.17 27.83
C LEU A 198 13.51 -14.04 29.36
N PRO A 199 12.54 -14.57 30.11
CA PRO A 199 12.62 -14.63 31.57
C PRO A 199 13.89 -15.36 32.03
N ASP A 200 14.57 -14.83 33.06
CA ASP A 200 15.85 -15.32 33.61
C ASP A 200 15.86 -16.81 34.04
N ALA A 201 14.70 -17.47 34.05
CA ALA A 201 14.50 -18.85 34.47
C ALA A 201 15.29 -19.92 33.66
N TRP A 202 15.89 -19.56 32.52
CA TRP A 202 16.68 -20.48 31.67
C TRP A 202 18.19 -20.23 31.70
N GLN A 203 18.69 -19.26 32.49
CA GLN A 203 20.12 -18.91 32.50
C GLN A 203 20.95 -19.79 33.45
N SER A 204 20.34 -20.45 34.44
CA SER A 204 21.08 -21.13 35.52
C SER A 204 21.44 -22.60 35.27
N GLU A 205 20.90 -23.26 34.22
CA GLU A 205 21.12 -24.70 34.00
C GLU A 205 22.27 -25.00 33.03
N GLY A 206 22.79 -23.98 32.33
CA GLY A 206 23.93 -24.13 31.42
C GLY A 206 25.30 -24.20 32.13
N GLU A 207 25.41 -23.66 33.35
CA GLU A 207 26.68 -23.63 34.10
C GLU A 207 26.93 -24.90 34.92
N ARG A 208 25.98 -25.83 35.02
CA ARG A 208 26.16 -27.09 35.76
C ARG A 208 26.79 -28.22 34.94
N ILE A 209 27.05 -28.01 33.65
CA ILE A 209 27.52 -29.05 32.72
C ILE A 209 28.86 -28.70 32.05
N THR A 210 29.57 -27.68 32.54
CA THR A 210 30.97 -27.39 32.20
C THR A 210 31.79 -27.27 33.48
#